data_AF-A0A9K3GM83-F1
#
_entry.id   AF-A0A9K3GM83-F1
#
_cell.length_a   1.000
_cell.length_b   1.000
_cell.length_c   1.000
_cell.angle_alpha   90.00
_cell.angle_beta   90.00
_cell.angle_gamma   90.00
#
_symmetry.space_group_name_H-M   'P 1'
#
loop_
_entity.id
_entity.type
_entity.pdbx_description
1 polymer ?
#
loop_
_entity_poly.entity_id
_entity_poly.type
_entity_poly.pdbx_seq_one_letter_code
_entity_poly.pdbx_strand_id
1 'polypeptide(L)'
;MDVALLIAAIVVAILTIVCSFYFYLYWSHEEDKYNGWYGIITVVLGMSLAIWLVILPAFDTMNTSSGGDTLPMEIIWQVAAMAIIVFLAVLIPMAVFLYESEGESIGCMKQFCGAVGYTVVAAVVFTLLAYLMFATIGYAEIPTPVYYATLETYVEGTIPTTSTGALLDTVDIKIRPSFFVYIIGIISFVGYILFTVFGAVGIVALPMDLINEFRKRPHPMPDDEFAQWQLFFRDRSARLMQILNVRPSSLLKTSPLPLSLPYVFNFLPLPLTPGLQTGGL
;
A
#
# COMPACT_ATOMS: atom_id res chain seq x y z
N MET A 1 -13.98 -24.75 26.38
CA MET A 1 -14.32 -23.49 25.69
C MET A 1 -13.65 -22.36 26.44
N ASP A 2 -12.56 -21.83 25.90
CA ASP A 2 -11.86 -20.72 26.51
C ASP A 2 -12.59 -19.42 26.15
N VAL A 3 -13.61 -19.11 26.96
CA VAL A 3 -14.48 -17.92 26.79
C VAL A 3 -13.65 -16.63 26.72
N ALA A 4 -12.48 -16.59 27.38
CA ALA A 4 -11.54 -15.49 27.33
C ALA A 4 -10.97 -15.23 25.92
N LEU A 5 -10.65 -16.29 25.16
CA LEU A 5 -10.11 -16.17 23.80
C LEU A 5 -11.17 -15.60 22.84
N LEU A 6 -12.42 -16.06 22.96
CA LEU A 6 -13.54 -15.55 22.15
C LEU A 6 -13.80 -14.06 22.44
N ILE A 7 -13.85 -13.69 23.72
CA ILE A 7 -14.03 -12.29 24.13
C ILE A 7 -12.88 -11.43 23.60
N ALA A 8 -11.63 -11.88 23.75
CA ALA A 8 -10.46 -11.16 23.25
C ALA A 8 -10.53 -10.97 21.73
N ALA A 9 -10.90 -12.00 20.97
CA ALA A 9 -11.04 -11.92 19.51
C ALA A 9 -12.08 -10.87 19.09
N ILE A 10 -13.25 -10.84 19.75
CA ILE A 10 -14.31 -9.86 19.47
C ILE A 10 -13.84 -8.44 19.83
N VAL A 11 -13.21 -8.25 20.99
CA VAL A 11 -12.72 -6.94 21.43
C VAL A 11 -11.67 -6.40 20.48
N VAL A 12 -10.71 -7.22 20.05
CA VAL A 12 -9.69 -6.83 19.07
C VAL A 12 -10.32 -6.52 17.71
N ALA A 13 -11.31 -7.30 17.26
CA ALA A 13 -12.02 -7.03 16.01
C ALA A 13 -12.77 -5.68 16.03
N ILE A 14 -13.41 -5.32 17.15
CA ILE A 14 -14.07 -4.02 17.29
C ILE A 14 -13.05 -2.89 17.36
N LEU A 15 -12.00 -3.06 18.15
CA LEU A 15 -10.95 -2.06 18.34
C LEU A 15 -10.26 -1.71 17.01
N THR A 16 -10.00 -2.71 16.18
CA THR A 16 -9.40 -2.52 14.85
C THR A 16 -10.30 -1.74 13.89
N ILE A 17 -11.62 -1.92 13.93
CA ILE A 17 -12.57 -1.09 13.16
C ILE A 17 -12.55 0.35 13.66
N VAL A 18 -12.57 0.56 14.99
CA VAL A 18 -12.53 1.91 15.59
C VAL A 18 -11.23 2.63 15.23
N CYS A 19 -10.10 1.95 15.32
CA CYS A 19 -8.80 2.49 14.90
C CYS A 19 -8.80 2.83 13.41
N SER A 20 -9.33 1.97 12.55
CA SER A 20 -9.41 2.20 11.10
C SER A 20 -10.28 3.42 10.77
N PHE A 21 -11.40 3.59 11.46
CA PHE A 21 -12.27 4.76 11.29
C PHE A 21 -11.60 6.06 11.79
N TYR A 22 -10.89 6.01 12.91
CA TYR A 22 -10.12 7.15 13.40
C TYR A 22 -9.01 7.55 12.43
N PHE A 23 -8.25 6.58 11.91
CA PHE A 23 -7.25 6.79 10.87
C PHE A 23 -7.86 7.50 9.65
N TYR A 24 -9.00 7.01 9.16
CA TYR A 24 -9.70 7.66 8.05
C TYR A 24 -9.98 9.14 8.35
N LEU A 25 -10.61 9.46 9.48
CA LEU A 25 -10.99 10.84 9.81
C LEU A 25 -9.80 11.81 10.00
N TYR A 26 -8.66 11.29 10.45
CA TYR A 26 -7.46 12.08 10.71
C TYR A 26 -6.69 12.40 9.42
N TRP A 27 -6.57 11.44 8.50
CA TRP A 27 -5.81 11.60 7.25
C TRP A 27 -6.66 11.95 6.02
N SER A 28 -7.99 11.97 6.13
CA SER A 28 -8.86 12.43 5.03
C SER A 28 -8.67 13.92 4.78
N HIS A 29 -8.47 14.28 3.51
CA HIS A 29 -8.45 15.68 3.07
C HIS A 29 -9.79 16.36 3.36
N GLU A 30 -9.79 17.67 3.66
CA GLU A 30 -11.00 18.39 4.08
C GLU A 30 -12.11 18.37 3.01
N GLU A 31 -11.73 18.37 1.73
CA GLU A 31 -12.68 18.29 0.61
C GLU A 31 -13.31 16.90 0.42
N ASP A 32 -12.68 15.83 0.95
CA ASP A 32 -13.11 14.43 0.77
C ASP A 32 -13.75 13.85 2.04
N LYS A 33 -13.78 14.63 3.13
CA LYS A 33 -14.22 14.16 4.46
C LYS A 33 -15.71 13.78 4.52
N TYR A 34 -16.51 14.25 3.56
CA TYR A 34 -17.97 14.07 3.54
C TYR A 34 -18.55 13.73 2.16
N ASN A 35 -17.71 13.54 1.14
CA ASN A 35 -18.18 13.22 -0.20
C ASN A 35 -18.09 11.70 -0.42
N GLY A 36 -19.21 11.05 -0.76
CA GLY A 36 -19.25 9.61 -1.07
C GLY A 36 -19.12 8.64 0.12
N TRP A 37 -20.24 8.29 0.75
CA TRP A 37 -20.31 7.30 1.85
C TRP A 37 -19.70 5.92 1.51
N TYR A 38 -19.73 5.54 0.25
CA TYR A 38 -19.25 4.23 -0.21
C TYR A 38 -17.71 4.12 -0.17
N GLY A 39 -16.99 5.20 -0.50
CA GLY A 39 -15.54 5.26 -0.41
C GLY A 39 -15.06 5.07 1.03
N ILE A 40 -15.74 5.73 1.98
CA ILE A 40 -15.49 5.61 3.42
C ILE A 40 -15.57 4.15 3.88
N ILE A 41 -16.67 3.46 3.55
CA ILE A 41 -16.87 2.07 3.95
C ILE A 41 -15.80 1.18 3.34
N THR A 42 -15.48 1.38 2.06
CA THR A 42 -14.48 0.56 1.36
C THR A 42 -13.10 0.71 1.98
N VAL A 43 -12.68 1.93 2.31
CA VAL A 43 -11.37 2.21 2.93
C VAL A 43 -11.30 1.66 4.36
N VAL A 44 -12.32 1.90 5.18
CA VAL A 44 -12.36 1.42 6.58
C VAL A 44 -12.39 -0.11 6.63
N LEU A 45 -13.18 -0.75 5.76
CA LEU A 45 -13.27 -2.20 5.67
C LEU A 45 -11.96 -2.81 5.13
N GLY A 46 -11.33 -2.19 4.13
CA GLY A 46 -10.04 -2.62 3.61
C GLY A 46 -8.92 -2.58 4.65
N MET A 47 -8.81 -1.49 5.41
CA MET A 47 -7.85 -1.39 6.51
C MET A 47 -8.13 -2.42 7.61
N SER A 48 -9.41 -2.61 7.97
CA SER A 48 -9.80 -3.60 8.99
C SER A 48 -9.45 -5.02 8.56
N LEU A 49 -9.76 -5.41 7.32
CA LEU A 49 -9.41 -6.72 6.76
C LEU A 49 -7.89 -6.97 6.74
N ALA A 50 -7.10 -5.96 6.38
CA ALA A 50 -5.65 -6.06 6.37
C ALA A 50 -5.08 -6.33 7.77
N ILE A 51 -5.61 -5.64 8.79
CA ILE A 51 -5.19 -5.86 10.19
C ILE A 51 -5.63 -7.25 10.66
N TRP A 52 -6.86 -7.68 10.36
CA TRP A 52 -7.34 -9.01 10.74
C TRP A 52 -6.50 -10.13 10.12
N LEU A 53 -6.07 -9.99 8.87
CA LEU A 53 -5.22 -10.97 8.20
C LEU A 53 -3.88 -11.18 8.93
N VAL A 54 -3.31 -10.11 9.50
CA VAL A 54 -2.05 -10.19 10.27
C VAL A 54 -2.27 -10.83 11.65
N ILE A 55 -3.44 -10.64 12.27
CA ILE A 55 -3.74 -11.15 13.61
C ILE A 55 -4.21 -12.62 13.58
N LEU A 56 -4.83 -13.07 12.48
CA LEU A 56 -5.36 -14.43 12.33
C LEU A 56 -4.35 -15.55 12.65
N PRO A 57 -3.08 -15.52 12.17
CA PRO A 57 -2.07 -16.52 12.55
C PRO A 57 -1.78 -16.57 14.06
N ALA A 58 -1.83 -15.42 14.75
CA ALA A 58 -1.64 -15.36 16.19
C ALA A 58 -2.82 -16.03 16.92
N PHE A 59 -4.06 -15.81 16.45
CA PHE A 59 -5.23 -16.51 16.99
C PHE A 59 -5.20 -18.01 16.71
N ASP A 60 -4.65 -18.45 15.58
CA ASP A 60 -4.45 -19.87 15.27
C ASP A 60 -3.50 -20.55 16.26
N THR A 61 -2.37 -19.90 16.52
CA THR A 61 -1.39 -20.38 17.52
C THR A 61 -2.01 -20.43 18.92
N MET A 62 -2.78 -19.41 19.30
CA MET A 62 -3.48 -19.36 20.60
C MET A 62 -4.57 -20.43 20.72
N ASN A 63 -5.35 -20.67 19.66
CA ASN A 63 -6.40 -21.70 19.66
C ASN A 63 -5.81 -23.11 19.76
N THR A 64 -4.67 -23.35 19.11
CA THR A 64 -3.97 -24.63 19.25
C THR A 64 -3.42 -24.83 20.66
N SER A 65 -2.91 -23.76 21.29
CA SER A 65 -2.40 -23.82 22.66
C SER A 65 -3.47 -24.09 23.74
N SER A 66 -4.74 -23.74 23.45
CA SER A 66 -5.89 -23.94 24.34
C SER A 66 -6.64 -25.26 24.13
N GLY A 67 -6.08 -26.19 23.34
CA GLY A 67 -6.68 -27.49 23.08
C GLY A 67 -7.59 -27.55 21.85
N GLY A 68 -7.53 -26.57 20.95
CA GLY A 68 -8.03 -26.65 19.56
C GLY A 68 -9.53 -26.45 19.35
N ASP A 69 -10.36 -26.69 20.37
CA ASP A 69 -11.83 -26.78 20.22
C ASP A 69 -12.61 -25.46 20.46
N THR A 70 -11.93 -24.33 20.67
CA THR A 70 -12.63 -23.08 21.03
C THR A 70 -13.10 -22.27 19.82
N LEU A 71 -12.30 -22.19 18.75
CA LEU A 71 -12.63 -21.47 17.52
C LEU A 71 -12.48 -22.40 16.30
N PRO A 72 -13.47 -22.48 15.39
CA PRO A 72 -13.36 -23.25 14.15
C PRO A 72 -12.44 -22.52 13.16
N MET A 73 -11.13 -22.66 13.38
CA MET A 73 -10.09 -21.89 12.69
C MET A 73 -10.10 -22.14 11.17
N GLU A 74 -10.43 -23.36 10.73
CA GLU A 74 -10.56 -23.70 9.30
C GLU A 74 -11.62 -22.82 8.60
N ILE A 75 -12.80 -22.68 9.22
CA ILE A 75 -13.89 -21.87 8.66
C ILE A 75 -13.51 -20.39 8.68
N ILE A 76 -12.89 -19.92 9.76
CA ILE A 76 -12.47 -18.52 9.89
C ILE A 76 -11.47 -18.14 8.77
N TRP A 77 -10.48 -18.99 8.51
CA TRP A 77 -9.51 -18.77 7.42
C TRP A 77 -10.18 -18.73 6.04
N GLN A 78 -11.12 -19.65 5.78
CA GLN A 78 -11.86 -19.66 4.52
C GLN A 78 -12.69 -18.38 4.34
N VAL A 79 -13.40 -17.96 5.39
CA VAL A 79 -14.21 -16.73 5.37
C VAL A 79 -13.34 -15.49 5.16
N ALA A 80 -12.19 -15.40 5.85
CA ALA A 80 -11.26 -14.29 5.68
C ALA A 80 -10.70 -14.22 4.25
N ALA A 81 -10.29 -15.35 3.68
CA ALA A 81 -9.82 -15.42 2.31
C ALA A 81 -10.92 -15.06 1.29
N MET A 82 -12.15 -15.54 1.49
CA MET A 82 -13.31 -15.15 0.68
C MET A 82 -13.60 -13.65 0.75
N ALA A 83 -13.55 -13.07 1.95
CA ALA A 83 -13.77 -11.64 2.15
C ALA A 83 -12.74 -10.80 1.37
N ILE A 84 -11.47 -11.22 1.34
CA ILE A 84 -10.42 -10.55 0.56
C ILE A 84 -10.70 -10.64 -0.95
N ILE A 85 -11.09 -11.82 -1.45
CA ILE A 85 -11.43 -12.00 -2.87
C ILE A 85 -12.60 -11.09 -3.25
N VAL A 86 -13.66 -11.07 -2.46
CA VAL A 86 -14.84 -10.21 -2.68
C VAL A 86 -14.43 -8.74 -2.60
N PHE A 87 -13.56 -8.38 -1.67
CA PHE A 87 -13.07 -7.01 -1.54
C PHE A 87 -12.31 -6.56 -2.80
N LEU A 88 -11.38 -7.38 -3.28
CA LEU A 88 -10.55 -7.07 -4.46
C LEU A 88 -11.33 -7.12 -5.77
N ALA A 89 -12.18 -8.12 -5.97
CA ALA A 89 -12.85 -8.36 -7.25
C ALA A 89 -14.19 -7.61 -7.39
N VAL A 90 -14.81 -7.21 -6.27
CA VAL A 90 -16.13 -6.57 -6.27
C VAL A 90 -16.08 -5.18 -5.64
N LEU A 91 -15.66 -5.05 -4.38
CA LEU A 91 -15.77 -3.77 -3.66
C LEU A 91 -14.83 -2.69 -4.22
N ILE A 92 -13.57 -3.01 -4.52
CA ILE A 92 -12.64 -2.02 -5.10
C ILE A 92 -13.10 -1.57 -6.50
N PRO A 93 -13.37 -2.46 -7.46
CA PRO A 93 -13.88 -2.04 -8.77
C PRO A 93 -15.19 -1.24 -8.65
N MET A 94 -16.06 -1.61 -7.70
CA MET A 94 -17.29 -0.86 -7.46
C MET A 94 -17.01 0.55 -6.97
N ALA A 95 -16.01 0.74 -6.12
CA ALA A 95 -15.61 2.06 -5.64
C ALA A 95 -15.12 2.94 -6.79
N VAL A 96 -14.30 2.38 -7.67
CA VAL A 96 -13.76 3.09 -8.83
C VAL A 96 -14.88 3.52 -9.79
N PHE A 97 -15.75 2.59 -10.20
CA PHE A 97 -16.84 2.94 -11.12
C PHE A 97 -17.88 3.89 -10.51
N LEU A 98 -18.14 3.77 -9.20
CA LEU A 98 -19.02 4.71 -8.52
C LEU A 98 -18.41 6.11 -8.51
N TYR A 99 -17.12 6.23 -8.20
CA TYR A 99 -16.39 7.50 -8.22
C TYR A 99 -16.38 8.13 -9.61
N GLU A 100 -16.10 7.36 -10.66
CA GLU A 100 -16.11 7.85 -12.04
C GLU A 100 -17.49 8.36 -12.49
N SER A 101 -18.55 7.80 -11.93
CA SER A 101 -19.93 8.16 -12.27
C SER A 101 -20.47 9.42 -11.55
N GLU A 102 -19.75 9.96 -10.55
CA GLU A 102 -20.18 11.18 -9.81
C GLU A 102 -20.14 12.46 -10.67
N GLY A 103 -19.43 12.44 -11.81
CA GLY A 103 -19.36 13.57 -12.73
C GLY A 103 -20.61 13.78 -13.60
N GLU A 104 -21.54 12.83 -13.62
CA GLU A 104 -22.74 12.87 -14.44
C GLU A 104 -23.97 13.02 -13.55
N SER A 105 -24.78 14.07 -13.75
CA SER A 105 -25.97 14.37 -12.92
C SER A 105 -27.12 13.41 -13.22
N ILE A 106 -26.87 12.11 -13.05
CA ILE A 106 -27.80 11.00 -13.21
C ILE A 106 -28.23 10.60 -11.80
N GLY A 107 -29.53 10.38 -11.58
CA GLY A 107 -30.04 10.07 -10.24
C GLY A 107 -29.32 8.89 -9.57
N CYS A 108 -29.11 8.99 -8.25
CA CYS A 108 -28.35 8.05 -7.40
C CYS A 108 -28.62 6.56 -7.68
N MET A 109 -29.88 6.19 -7.95
CA MET A 109 -30.25 4.79 -8.20
C MET A 109 -29.77 4.27 -9.57
N LYS A 110 -29.72 5.12 -10.59
CA LYS A 110 -29.17 4.76 -11.91
C LYS A 110 -27.65 4.74 -11.91
N GLN A 111 -27.04 5.63 -11.13
CA GLN A 111 -25.59 5.67 -10.93
C GLN A 111 -25.10 4.38 -10.23
N PHE A 112 -25.75 3.98 -9.14
CA PHE A 112 -25.42 2.73 -8.44
C PHE A 112 -25.70 1.48 -9.29
N CYS A 113 -26.83 1.45 -10.01
CA CYS A 113 -27.15 0.33 -10.90
C CYS A 113 -26.16 0.21 -12.07
N GLY A 114 -25.73 1.35 -12.63
CA GLY A 114 -24.68 1.40 -13.66
C GLY A 114 -23.35 0.86 -13.14
N ALA A 115 -22.91 1.33 -11.97
CA ALA A 115 -21.70 0.83 -11.32
C ALA A 115 -21.76 -0.68 -11.06
N VAL A 116 -22.88 -1.20 -10.54
CA VAL A 116 -23.08 -2.65 -10.35
C VAL A 116 -23.04 -3.41 -11.68
N GLY A 117 -23.58 -2.85 -12.76
CA GLY A 117 -23.48 -3.44 -14.10
C GLY A 117 -22.03 -3.61 -14.55
N TYR A 118 -21.22 -2.57 -14.43
CA TYR A 118 -19.81 -2.62 -14.82
C TYR A 118 -18.97 -3.52 -13.91
N THR A 119 -19.26 -3.58 -12.61
CA THR A 119 -18.53 -4.48 -11.69
C THR A 119 -18.81 -5.93 -11.97
N VAL A 120 -20.06 -6.30 -12.30
CA VAL A 120 -20.41 -7.67 -12.68
C VAL A 120 -19.65 -8.07 -13.95
N VAL A 121 -19.58 -7.20 -14.96
CA VAL A 121 -18.80 -7.46 -16.18
C VAL A 121 -17.31 -7.64 -15.85
N ALA A 122 -16.73 -6.76 -15.02
CA ALA A 122 -15.34 -6.88 -14.60
C ALA A 122 -15.06 -8.18 -13.82
N ALA A 123 -15.95 -8.56 -12.90
CA ALA A 123 -15.85 -9.78 -12.12
C ALA A 123 -15.98 -11.04 -12.98
N VAL A 124 -16.85 -11.03 -14.00
CA VAL A 124 -16.99 -12.12 -14.96
C VAL A 124 -15.70 -12.27 -15.78
N VAL A 125 -15.15 -11.17 -16.29
CA VAL A 125 -13.88 -11.19 -17.04
C VAL A 125 -12.74 -11.73 -16.17
N PHE A 126 -12.63 -11.26 -14.93
CA PHE A 126 -11.62 -11.75 -13.98
C PHE A 126 -11.78 -13.26 -13.71
N THR A 127 -12.99 -13.73 -13.45
CA THR A 127 -13.27 -15.14 -13.17
C THR A 127 -12.98 -16.03 -14.38
N LEU A 128 -13.34 -15.58 -15.59
CA LEU A 128 -13.03 -16.29 -16.83
C LEU A 128 -11.53 -16.42 -17.05
N LEU A 129 -10.78 -15.34 -16.83
CA LEU A 129 -9.33 -15.34 -16.96
C LEU A 129 -8.68 -16.26 -15.92
N ALA A 130 -9.10 -16.17 -14.66
CA ALA A 130 -8.62 -17.06 -13.60
C ALA A 130 -8.95 -18.53 -13.88
N TYR A 131 -10.13 -18.82 -14.44
CA TYR A 131 -10.52 -20.17 -14.84
C TYR A 131 -9.66 -20.71 -15.99
N LEU A 132 -9.34 -19.88 -16.99
CA LEU A 132 -8.45 -20.27 -18.08
C LEU A 132 -7.04 -20.60 -17.58
N MET A 133 -6.53 -19.83 -16.63
CA MET A 133 -5.24 -20.12 -15.98
C MET A 133 -5.31 -21.42 -15.16
N PHE A 134 -6.39 -21.64 -14.42
CA PHE A 134 -6.61 -22.88 -13.68
C PHE A 134 -6.66 -24.12 -14.59
N ALA A 135 -7.32 -24.00 -15.75
CA ALA A 135 -7.43 -25.10 -16.71
C ALA A 135 -6.07 -25.50 -17.31
N THR A 136 -5.15 -24.56 -17.47
CA THR A 136 -3.86 -24.77 -18.17
C THR A 136 -2.68 -25.06 -17.23
N ILE A 137 -2.58 -24.41 -16.06
CA ILE A 137 -1.42 -24.47 -15.16
C ILE A 137 -1.82 -24.81 -13.70
N GLY A 138 -3.05 -25.28 -13.47
CA GLY A 138 -3.60 -25.54 -12.13
C GLY A 138 -3.13 -26.83 -11.47
N TYR A 139 -1.83 -27.12 -11.43
CA TYR A 139 -1.27 -28.26 -10.72
C TYR A 139 -0.24 -27.79 -9.68
N ALA A 140 -0.34 -28.32 -8.46
CA ALA A 140 0.65 -28.12 -7.41
C ALA A 140 1.57 -29.33 -7.37
N GLU A 141 2.88 -29.10 -7.47
CA GLU A 141 3.91 -30.13 -7.36
C GLU A 141 4.53 -30.06 -5.97
N ILE A 142 4.36 -31.12 -5.18
CA ILE A 142 4.86 -31.19 -3.80
C ILE A 142 5.98 -32.23 -3.77
N PRO A 143 7.23 -31.83 -3.45
CA PRO A 143 8.31 -32.78 -3.27
C PRO A 143 8.08 -33.54 -1.96
N THR A 144 7.87 -34.84 -2.05
CA THR A 144 7.63 -35.69 -0.87
C THR A 144 8.81 -36.64 -0.64
N PRO A 145 9.43 -36.62 0.55
CA PRO A 145 10.48 -37.56 0.89
C PRO A 145 9.85 -38.95 1.09
N VAL A 146 10.34 -39.94 0.35
CA VAL A 146 9.93 -41.34 0.49
C VAL A 146 11.05 -42.09 1.21
N TYR A 147 10.67 -42.82 2.25
CA TYR A 147 11.57 -43.65 3.02
C TYR A 147 11.37 -45.11 2.67
N TYR A 148 12.37 -45.73 2.07
CA TYR A 148 12.40 -47.17 1.86
C TYR A 148 13.14 -47.84 3.02
N ALA A 149 12.55 -48.86 3.64
CA ALA A 149 13.21 -49.71 4.61
C ALA A 149 13.05 -51.17 4.19
N THR A 150 14.17 -51.90 4.12
CA THR A 150 14.14 -53.36 3.98
C THR A 150 13.74 -53.98 5.31
N LEU A 151 12.64 -54.74 5.33
CA LEU A 151 12.24 -55.53 6.49
C LEU A 151 13.28 -56.65 6.70
N GLU A 152 14.08 -56.56 7.77
CA GLU A 152 14.78 -57.75 8.26
C GLU A 152 13.77 -58.76 8.80
N THR A 153 14.04 -60.03 8.53
CA THR A 153 13.18 -61.21 8.74
C THR A 153 12.17 -61.06 9.88
N TYR A 154 10.88 -61.10 9.53
CA TYR A 154 9.79 -61.13 10.50
C TYR A 154 9.86 -62.42 11.32
N VAL A 155 10.27 -62.32 12.58
CA VAL A 155 10.06 -63.35 13.60
C VAL A 155 8.76 -62.99 14.31
N GLU A 156 7.77 -63.88 14.27
CA GLU A 156 6.49 -63.69 14.97
C GLU A 156 6.71 -63.19 16.41
N GLY A 157 6.14 -62.02 16.72
CA GLY A 157 6.10 -61.50 18.08
C GLY A 157 7.18 -60.49 18.49
N THR A 158 8.14 -60.12 17.61
CA THR A 158 9.10 -59.05 17.91
C THR A 158 9.15 -58.02 16.78
N ILE A 159 8.83 -56.75 17.07
CA ILE A 159 9.00 -55.65 16.11
C ILE A 159 10.50 -55.41 15.95
N PRO A 160 11.10 -55.61 14.77
CA PRO A 160 12.53 -55.29 14.57
C PRO A 160 12.73 -53.78 14.71
N THR A 161 13.48 -53.37 15.72
CA THR A 161 13.69 -51.96 16.12
C THR A 161 14.88 -51.28 15.43
N THR A 162 15.52 -51.91 14.44
CA THR A 162 16.68 -51.32 13.77
C THR A 162 16.70 -51.65 12.29
N SER A 163 16.10 -50.79 11.47
CA SER A 163 16.32 -50.78 10.02
C SER A 163 17.54 -49.91 9.70
N THR A 164 18.64 -50.55 9.33
CA THR A 164 19.87 -49.86 8.92
C THR A 164 19.82 -49.67 7.41
N GLY A 165 19.50 -48.46 6.94
CA GLY A 165 19.55 -48.09 5.52
C GLY A 165 18.25 -47.51 4.98
N ALA A 166 17.87 -46.30 5.43
CA ALA A 166 16.84 -45.52 4.76
C ALA A 166 17.47 -44.77 3.59
N LEU A 167 17.25 -45.24 2.36
CA LEU A 167 17.53 -44.45 1.17
C LEU A 167 16.46 -43.36 1.06
N LEU A 168 16.87 -42.10 1.11
CA LEU A 168 16.01 -40.94 0.91
C LEU A 168 15.87 -40.71 -0.60
N ASP A 169 14.69 -41.00 -1.14
CA ASP A 169 14.33 -40.56 -2.49
C ASP A 169 13.29 -39.45 -2.40
N THR A 170 13.29 -38.52 -3.35
CA THR A 170 12.31 -37.44 -3.41
C THR A 170 11.43 -37.66 -4.62
N VAL A 171 10.15 -37.91 -4.37
CA VAL A 171 9.16 -38.11 -5.43
C VAL A 171 8.24 -36.90 -5.48
N ASP A 172 8.09 -36.32 -6.67
CA ASP A 172 7.20 -35.19 -6.92
C ASP A 172 5.77 -35.68 -7.15
N ILE A 173 4.88 -35.37 -6.21
CA ILE A 173 3.44 -35.68 -6.31
C ILE A 173 2.72 -34.48 -6.89
N LYS A 174 2.00 -34.69 -8.00
CA LYS A 174 1.16 -33.66 -8.63
C LYS A 174 -0.27 -33.76 -8.08
N ILE A 175 -0.71 -32.72 -7.40
CA ILE A 175 -2.08 -32.61 -6.86
C ILE A 175 -2.78 -31.44 -7.53
N ARG A 176 -4.01 -31.64 -7.99
CA ARG A 176 -4.85 -30.57 -8.51
C ARG A 176 -5.60 -29.91 -7.35
N PRO A 177 -5.32 -28.64 -7.00
CA PRO A 177 -6.07 -27.93 -5.96
C PRO A 177 -7.50 -27.62 -6.43
N SER A 178 -8.37 -27.28 -5.48
CA SER A 178 -9.68 -26.72 -5.82
C SER A 178 -9.51 -25.33 -6.46
N PHE A 179 -10.47 -24.94 -7.31
CA PHE A 179 -10.44 -23.65 -7.99
C PHE A 179 -10.32 -22.46 -7.01
N PHE A 180 -10.97 -22.57 -5.85
CA PHE A 180 -10.92 -21.56 -4.80
C PHE A 180 -9.51 -21.35 -4.24
N VAL A 181 -8.82 -22.44 -3.88
CA VAL A 181 -7.44 -22.39 -3.37
C VAL A 181 -6.49 -21.84 -4.43
N TYR A 182 -6.74 -22.15 -5.71
CA TYR A 182 -5.97 -21.61 -6.82
C TYR A 182 -6.09 -20.08 -6.95
N ILE A 183 -7.30 -19.52 -6.85
CA ILE A 183 -7.52 -18.06 -6.87
C ILE A 183 -6.76 -17.37 -5.73
N ILE A 184 -6.84 -17.92 -4.52
CA ILE A 184 -6.09 -17.40 -3.37
C ILE A 184 -4.60 -17.37 -3.69
N GLY A 185 -4.06 -18.47 -4.23
CA GLY A 185 -2.65 -18.57 -4.61
C GLY A 185 -2.21 -17.48 -5.59
N ILE A 186 -2.99 -17.23 -6.64
CA ILE A 186 -2.68 -16.16 -7.62
C ILE A 186 -2.72 -14.79 -6.95
N ILE A 187 -3.75 -14.49 -6.16
CA ILE A 187 -3.91 -13.19 -5.50
C ILE A 187 -2.78 -12.96 -4.50
N SER A 188 -2.39 -13.99 -3.73
CA SER A 188 -1.25 -13.90 -2.82
C SER A 188 0.06 -13.70 -3.57
N PHE A 189 0.26 -14.37 -4.71
CA PHE A 189 1.45 -14.18 -5.54
C PHE A 189 1.55 -12.75 -6.08
N VAL A 190 0.47 -12.23 -6.68
CA VAL A 190 0.41 -10.85 -7.17
C VAL A 190 0.53 -9.85 -6.02
N GLY A 191 -0.15 -10.12 -4.91
CA GLY A 191 -0.10 -9.30 -3.69
C GLY A 191 1.30 -9.20 -3.11
N TYR A 192 2.08 -10.28 -3.13
CA TYR A 192 3.48 -10.27 -2.70
C TYR A 192 4.34 -9.36 -3.59
N ILE A 193 4.16 -9.40 -4.91
CA ILE A 193 4.87 -8.51 -5.84
C ILE A 193 4.49 -7.04 -5.57
N LEU A 194 3.20 -6.73 -5.45
CA LEU A 194 2.75 -5.37 -5.15
C LEU A 194 3.25 -4.89 -3.79
N PHE A 195 3.24 -5.76 -2.77
CA PHE A 195 3.72 -5.44 -1.43
C PHE A 195 5.22 -5.14 -1.42
N THR A 196 6.04 -5.91 -2.15
CA THR A 196 7.48 -5.63 -2.24
C THR A 196 7.79 -4.31 -2.94
N VAL A 197 7.04 -3.93 -3.98
CA VAL A 197 7.25 -2.65 -4.70
C VAL A 197 6.71 -1.46 -3.90
N PHE A 198 5.43 -1.47 -3.52
CA PHE A 198 4.79 -0.33 -2.88
C PHE A 198 5.08 -0.24 -1.38
N GLY A 199 5.16 -1.39 -0.69
CA GLY A 199 5.47 -1.43 0.74
C GLY A 199 6.89 -0.93 1.04
N ALA A 200 7.88 -1.33 0.23
CA ALA A 200 9.25 -0.88 0.40
C ALA A 200 9.40 0.63 0.14
N VAL A 201 8.81 1.13 -0.95
CA VAL A 201 8.86 2.56 -1.28
C VAL A 201 8.15 3.39 -0.21
N GLY A 202 6.99 2.95 0.27
CA GLY A 202 6.21 3.65 1.30
C GLY A 202 6.96 3.80 2.62
N ILE A 203 7.63 2.74 3.10
CA ILE A 203 8.39 2.79 4.37
C ILE A 203 9.65 3.65 4.25
N VAL A 204 10.30 3.67 3.09
CA VAL A 204 11.54 4.44 2.87
C VAL A 204 11.28 5.92 2.60
N ALA A 205 10.09 6.30 2.11
CA ALA A 205 9.75 7.68 1.77
C ALA A 205 9.83 8.62 2.99
N LEU A 206 9.20 8.27 4.12
CA LEU A 206 9.17 9.14 5.30
C LEU A 206 10.56 9.44 5.91
N PRO A 207 11.45 8.46 6.17
CA PRO A 207 12.78 8.78 6.66
C PRO A 207 13.60 9.56 5.62
N MET A 208 13.44 9.27 4.33
CA MET A 208 14.13 10.01 3.27
C MET A 208 13.66 11.48 3.19
N ASP A 209 12.37 11.74 3.38
CA ASP A 209 11.80 13.08 3.42
C ASP A 209 12.30 13.84 4.64
N LEU A 210 12.29 13.23 5.84
CA LEU A 210 12.82 13.84 7.06
C LEU A 210 14.32 14.17 6.95
N ILE A 211 15.11 13.28 6.32
CA ILE A 211 16.54 13.53 6.07
C ILE A 211 16.72 14.68 5.07
N ASN A 212 15.92 14.71 4.01
CA ASN A 212 15.97 15.78 3.01
C ASN A 212 15.54 17.12 3.60
N GLU A 213 14.54 17.15 4.46
CA GLU A 213 14.07 18.33 5.17
C GLU A 213 15.14 18.85 6.13
N PHE A 214 15.79 17.97 6.89
CA PHE A 214 16.92 18.35 7.74
C PHE A 214 18.10 18.90 6.94
N ARG A 215 18.42 18.28 5.79
CA ARG A 215 19.51 18.71 4.90
C ARG A 215 19.23 20.04 4.21
N LYS A 216 17.99 20.31 3.82
CA LYS A 216 17.56 21.51 3.10
C LYS A 216 17.05 22.62 4.03
N ARG A 217 17.17 22.45 5.34
CA ARG A 217 16.68 23.44 6.30
C ARG A 217 17.31 24.82 6.01
N PRO A 218 16.54 25.92 6.09
CA PRO A 218 17.07 27.26 5.91
C PRO A 218 18.20 27.52 6.92
N HIS A 219 19.35 27.94 6.41
CA HIS A 219 20.43 28.42 7.26
C HIS A 219 20.25 29.92 7.51
N PRO A 220 20.68 30.43 8.69
CA PRO A 220 20.69 31.85 8.96
C PRO A 220 21.48 32.60 7.87
N MET A 221 20.86 33.61 7.26
CA MET A 221 21.52 34.52 6.32
C MET A 221 22.19 35.64 7.12
N PRO A 222 23.43 36.05 6.81
CA PRO A 222 24.09 37.17 7.48
C PRO A 222 23.35 38.49 7.23
N ASP A 223 23.34 39.38 8.23
CA ASP A 223 22.55 40.62 8.23
C ASP A 223 22.86 41.53 7.03
N ASP A 224 24.12 41.56 6.60
CA ASP A 224 24.57 42.38 5.47
C ASP A 224 23.97 41.92 4.13
N GLU A 225 23.95 40.61 3.89
CA GLU A 225 23.31 40.05 2.70
C GLU A 225 21.79 40.25 2.74
N PHE A 226 21.19 40.10 3.92
CA PHE A 226 19.75 40.34 4.10
C PHE A 226 19.38 41.79 3.77
N ALA A 227 20.18 42.77 4.21
CA ALA A 227 19.99 44.17 3.88
C ALA A 227 20.06 44.43 2.35
N GLN A 228 21.00 43.77 1.66
CA GLN A 228 21.10 43.86 0.19
C GLN A 228 19.87 43.28 -0.51
N TRP A 229 19.39 42.11 -0.06
CA TRP A 229 18.16 41.51 -0.59
C TRP A 229 16.94 42.39 -0.36
N GLN A 230 16.81 43.02 0.82
CA GLN A 230 15.73 43.96 1.10
C GLN A 230 15.77 45.17 0.16
N LEU A 231 16.94 45.73 -0.11
CA LEU A 231 17.11 46.83 -1.07
C LEU A 231 16.72 46.40 -2.49
N PHE A 232 17.15 45.22 -2.92
CA PHE A 232 16.79 44.66 -4.22
C PHE A 232 15.27 44.49 -4.40
N PHE A 233 14.58 43.95 -3.39
CA PHE A 233 13.12 43.82 -3.43
C PHE A 233 12.41 45.17 -3.39
N ARG A 234 12.93 46.14 -2.63
CA ARG A 234 12.41 47.51 -2.59
C ARG A 234 12.51 48.19 -3.95
N ASP A 235 13.65 48.07 -4.64
CA ASP A 235 13.83 48.67 -5.95
C ASP A 235 12.96 47.99 -7.02
N ARG A 236 12.82 46.66 -6.94
CA ARG A 236 11.96 45.90 -7.88
C ARG A 236 10.49 46.23 -7.69
N SER A 237 10.02 46.35 -6.46
CA SER A 237 8.65 46.77 -6.16
C SER A 237 8.40 48.22 -6.60
N ALA A 238 9.33 49.15 -6.35
CA ALA A 238 9.23 50.52 -6.83
C ALA A 238 9.16 50.61 -8.37
N ARG A 239 9.97 49.80 -9.07
CA ARG A 239 9.94 49.73 -10.54
C ARG A 239 8.63 49.16 -11.08
N LEU A 240 8.07 48.13 -10.42
CA LEU A 240 6.76 47.59 -10.78
C LEU A 240 5.64 48.62 -10.57
N MET A 241 5.71 49.39 -9.48
CA MET A 241 4.75 50.49 -9.22
C MET A 241 4.84 51.59 -10.29
N GLN A 242 6.05 51.93 -10.75
CA GLN A 242 6.23 52.87 -11.85
C GLN A 242 5.66 52.33 -13.18
N ILE A 243 5.88 51.05 -13.49
CA ILE A 243 5.30 50.41 -14.67
C ILE A 243 3.76 50.40 -14.58
N LEU A 244 3.21 50.12 -13.40
CA LEU A 244 1.77 50.13 -13.16
C LEU A 244 1.17 51.53 -13.29
N ASN A 245 1.89 52.57 -12.85
CA ASN A 245 1.44 53.96 -12.95
C ASN A 245 1.51 54.50 -14.39
N VAL A 246 2.43 53.98 -15.22
CA VAL A 246 2.60 54.40 -16.62
C VAL A 246 1.71 53.60 -17.58
N ARG A 247 1.32 52.35 -17.25
CA ARG A 247 0.44 51.52 -18.10
C ARG A 247 -0.95 51.33 -17.47
N PRO A 248 -2.04 51.82 -18.10
CA PRO A 248 -3.40 51.52 -17.63
C PRO A 248 -3.69 50.02 -17.68
N SER A 249 -4.45 49.53 -16.70
CA SER A 249 -4.69 48.12 -16.37
C SER A 249 -5.28 47.26 -17.50
N SER A 250 -5.83 47.87 -18.55
CA SER A 250 -6.36 47.18 -19.73
C SER A 250 -5.28 46.55 -20.63
N LEU A 251 -4.03 47.02 -20.57
CA LEU A 251 -2.92 46.52 -21.41
C LEU A 251 -2.04 45.46 -20.73
N LEU A 252 -2.27 45.16 -19.44
CA LEU A 252 -1.53 44.13 -18.71
C LEU A 252 -2.03 42.70 -19.00
N LYS A 253 -3.20 42.54 -19.63
CA LYS A 253 -3.81 41.23 -19.92
C LYS A 253 -3.22 40.54 -21.16
N THR A 254 -2.44 41.25 -21.99
CA THR A 254 -2.08 40.78 -23.35
C THR A 254 -0.59 40.59 -23.61
N SER A 255 0.30 40.89 -22.66
CA SER A 255 1.74 40.66 -22.86
C SER A 255 2.32 39.68 -21.83
N PRO A 256 2.93 38.55 -22.25
CA PRO A 256 3.69 37.71 -21.33
C PRO A 256 4.94 38.49 -20.88
N LEU A 257 5.12 38.62 -19.57
CA LEU A 257 6.36 39.12 -18.98
C LEU A 257 7.51 38.18 -19.40
N PRO A 258 8.68 38.69 -19.82
CA PRO A 258 9.85 37.85 -19.99
C PRO A 258 10.33 37.44 -18.60
N LEU A 259 9.79 36.33 -18.12
CA LEU A 259 10.19 35.68 -16.88
C LEU A 259 11.48 34.87 -17.14
N SER A 260 12.55 35.54 -17.58
CA SER A 260 13.87 34.91 -17.60
C SER A 260 14.38 34.88 -16.16
N LEU A 261 13.99 33.87 -15.41
CA LEU A 261 14.74 33.40 -14.25
C LEU A 261 16.14 33.00 -14.75
N PRO A 262 17.24 33.64 -14.29
CA PRO A 262 18.49 32.92 -14.29
C PRO A 262 18.37 31.86 -13.19
N TYR A 263 17.97 30.65 -13.60
CA TYR A 263 18.39 29.43 -12.92
C TYR A 263 19.92 29.40 -12.96
N VAL A 264 20.56 29.95 -11.94
CA VAL A 264 22.00 29.77 -11.71
C VAL A 264 22.20 29.49 -10.24
N PHE A 265 21.87 28.25 -9.86
CA PHE A 265 22.67 27.52 -8.88
C PHE A 265 24.08 27.36 -9.49
N ASN A 266 24.92 28.39 -9.46
CA ASN A 266 26.37 28.21 -9.59
C ASN A 266 27.02 28.85 -8.37
N PHE A 267 27.53 27.97 -7.51
CA PHE A 267 28.68 28.24 -6.69
C PHE A 267 29.82 28.70 -7.59
N LEU A 268 30.07 30.01 -7.69
CA LEU A 268 31.36 30.51 -8.16
C LEU A 268 31.74 31.72 -7.30
N PRO A 269 32.93 31.70 -6.65
CA PRO A 269 33.37 32.82 -5.84
C PRO A 269 33.79 33.97 -6.77
N LEU A 270 33.35 35.18 -6.47
CA LEU A 270 33.87 36.37 -7.13
C LEU A 270 35.35 36.56 -6.73
N PRO A 271 36.27 36.82 -7.68
CA PRO A 271 37.67 37.06 -7.36
C PRO A 271 37.83 38.45 -6.76
N LEU A 272 38.30 38.50 -5.52
CA LEU A 272 38.80 39.73 -4.90
C LEU A 272 40.17 40.09 -5.51
N THR A 273 40.15 41.20 -6.26
CA THR A 273 41.20 42.24 -6.46
C THR A 273 42.57 41.88 -7.07
N PRO A 274 43.16 42.87 -7.77
CA PRO A 274 44.56 43.19 -7.46
C PRO A 274 44.79 44.70 -7.28
N GLY A 275 45.56 45.04 -6.23
CA GLY A 275 46.42 46.22 -6.22
C GLY A 275 46.04 47.36 -5.28
N LEU A 276 46.61 47.38 -4.07
CA LEU A 276 47.70 48.33 -3.73
C LEU A 276 48.29 48.05 -2.34
N GLN A 277 49.56 47.64 -2.39
CA GLN A 277 50.61 47.63 -1.37
C GLN A 277 50.55 48.77 -0.32
N THR A 278 50.92 48.51 0.94
CA THR A 278 52.26 48.83 1.52
C THR A 278 52.25 48.88 3.05
N GLY A 279 53.34 48.37 3.67
CA GLY A 279 53.85 48.73 4.99
C GLY A 279 53.27 47.93 6.16
N GLY A 280 54.02 47.22 7.00
CA GLY A 280 55.45 47.25 7.30
C GLY A 280 55.59 47.00 8.80
N LEU A 281 56.46 46.02 9.13
CA LEU A 281 56.83 45.49 10.46
C LEU A 281 55.80 44.58 11.14
#